data_AF-A0A6N8F949-F1
#
_entry.id   AF-A0A6N8F949-F1
#
_cell.length_a   1.000
_cell.length_b   1.000
_cell.length_c   1.000
_cell.angle_alpha   90.00
_cell.angle_beta   90.00
_cell.angle_gamma   90.00
#
_symmetry.space_group_name_H-M   'P 1'
#
loop_
_entity.id
_entity.type
_entity.pdbx_description
1 polymer ?
#
loop_
_entity_poly.entity_id
_entity_poly.type
_entity_poly.pdbx_seq_one_letter_code
_entity_poly.pdbx_strand_id
1 'polypeptide(L)'
;MPEHHSLLMKVLARRCPLNHPTVVIRYSALQKYGSYDPAHKNTQDYYLWIKMVSQGAKLANLREPLLKFRRVGGFYKRRGIEKSVSELKARVLAMKELNLWTPFNIFYTLMVFTLRMMPPQMVKLAYLIDRKLIHGKGHK
;
A
#
# COMPACT_ATOMS: atom_id res chain seq x y z
N MET A 1 13.30 -1.39 -5.70
CA MET A 1 11.86 -1.45 -6.07
C MET A 1 11.77 -1.96 -7.51
N PRO A 2 10.62 -2.44 -8.03
CA PRO A 2 10.54 -2.82 -9.43
C PRO A 2 10.87 -1.62 -10.33
N GLU A 3 11.74 -1.79 -11.30
CA GLU A 3 12.21 -0.70 -12.17
C GLU A 3 11.26 -0.45 -13.34
N HIS A 4 10.79 -1.53 -13.96
CA HIS A 4 10.05 -1.47 -15.22
C HIS A 4 8.55 -1.30 -15.03
N HIS A 5 7.94 -0.53 -15.93
CA HIS A 5 6.51 -0.22 -15.97
C HIS A 5 5.61 -1.45 -15.83
N SER A 6 5.88 -2.53 -16.56
CA SER A 6 5.06 -3.76 -16.53
C SER A 6 5.00 -4.41 -15.15
N LEU A 7 6.10 -4.38 -14.40
CA LEU A 7 6.16 -4.87 -13.03
C LEU A 7 5.47 -3.90 -12.07
N LEU A 8 5.63 -2.59 -12.28
CA LEU A 8 4.95 -1.55 -11.50
C LEU A 8 3.42 -1.67 -11.61
N MET A 9 2.90 -1.91 -12.82
CA MET A 9 1.47 -2.19 -13.03
C MET A 9 0.97 -3.38 -12.22
N LYS A 10 1.69 -4.50 -12.25
CA LYS A 10 1.34 -5.70 -11.46
C LYS A 10 1.43 -5.47 -9.95
N VAL A 11 2.21 -4.49 -9.50
CA VAL A 11 2.34 -4.14 -8.08
C VAL A 11 1.29 -3.13 -7.64
N LEU A 12 0.78 -2.28 -8.55
CA LEU A 12 -0.27 -1.29 -8.25
C LEU A 12 -1.55 -1.90 -7.69
N ALA A 13 -1.91 -3.15 -8.02
CA ALA A 13 -3.05 -3.83 -7.38
C ALA A 13 -2.81 -4.19 -5.90
N ARG A 14 -1.55 -4.23 -5.46
CA ARG A 14 -1.15 -4.71 -4.13
C ARG A 14 -0.66 -3.60 -3.21
N ARG A 15 0.06 -2.61 -3.75
CA ARG A 15 0.59 -1.45 -3.01
C ARG A 15 0.97 -0.31 -3.94
N CYS A 16 1.10 0.90 -3.39
CA CYS A 16 1.75 2.01 -4.07
C CYS A 16 3.22 1.64 -4.36
N PRO A 17 3.67 1.62 -5.64
CA PRO A 17 5.00 1.13 -6.00
C PRO A 17 6.06 2.24 -6.07
N LEU A 18 5.67 3.49 -5.80
CA LEU A 18 6.51 4.68 -5.86
C LEU A 18 6.62 5.30 -4.47
N ASN A 19 7.84 5.72 -4.11
CA ASN A 19 8.04 6.54 -2.92
C ASN A 19 7.77 8.00 -3.28
N HIS A 20 6.59 8.51 -2.93
CA HIS A 20 6.15 9.86 -3.31
C HIS A 20 7.19 10.97 -3.11
N PRO A 21 7.97 11.03 -1.99
CA PRO A 21 8.95 12.10 -1.79
C PRO A 21 10.10 12.16 -2.82
N THR A 22 10.30 11.11 -3.61
CA THR A 22 11.35 11.03 -4.63
C THR A 22 10.81 11.04 -6.05
N VAL A 23 9.50 11.20 -6.24
CA VAL A 23 8.90 11.15 -7.58
C VAL A 23 9.11 12.49 -8.28
N VAL A 24 9.61 12.42 -9.51
CA VAL A 24 9.61 13.54 -10.45
C VAL A 24 8.57 13.25 -11.53
N ILE A 25 7.66 14.20 -11.77
CA ILE A 25 6.58 14.08 -12.75
C ILE A 25 6.80 15.13 -13.83
N ARG A 26 6.68 14.75 -15.10
CA ARG A 26 6.66 15.72 -16.20
C ARG A 26 5.39 16.56 -16.09
N TYR A 27 5.51 17.87 -16.20
CA TYR A 27 4.36 18.77 -16.15
C TYR A 27 3.29 18.41 -17.21
N SER A 28 3.73 18.05 -18.42
CA SER A 28 2.84 17.61 -19.50
C SER A 28 2.03 16.35 -19.15
N ALA A 29 2.53 15.48 -18.27
CA ALA A 29 1.78 14.31 -17.80
C ALA A 29 0.64 14.74 -16.85
N LEU A 30 0.86 15.72 -15.98
CA LEU A 30 -0.19 16.26 -15.12
C LEU A 30 -1.27 16.99 -15.92
N GLN A 31 -0.89 17.71 -16.98
CA GLN A 31 -1.84 18.33 -17.90
C GLN A 31 -2.69 17.29 -18.65
N LYS A 32 -2.06 16.19 -19.10
CA LYS A 32 -2.75 15.14 -19.87
C LYS A 32 -3.66 14.25 -19.02
N TYR A 33 -3.21 13.84 -17.84
CA TYR A 33 -3.87 12.81 -17.03
C TYR A 33 -4.56 13.38 -15.77
N GLY A 34 -4.35 14.66 -15.48
CA GLY A 34 -4.86 15.37 -14.32
C GLY A 34 -3.93 15.35 -13.11
N SER A 35 -4.29 16.15 -12.11
CA SER A 35 -3.58 16.33 -10.85
C SER A 35 -4.20 15.52 -9.69
N TYR A 36 -3.68 15.74 -8.48
CA TYR A 36 -4.20 15.15 -7.24
C TYR A 36 -5.68 15.50 -7.00
N ASP A 37 -6.42 14.53 -6.48
CA ASP A 37 -7.81 14.71 -6.08
C ASP A 37 -7.89 15.10 -4.58
N PRO A 38 -8.44 16.29 -4.25
CA PRO A 38 -8.57 16.75 -2.87
C PRO A 38 -9.50 15.88 -2.01
N ALA A 39 -10.37 15.06 -2.62
CA ALA A 39 -11.25 14.14 -1.89
C ALA A 39 -10.47 13.02 -1.15
N HIS A 40 -9.23 12.73 -1.54
CA HIS A 40 -8.46 11.59 -1.03
C HIS A 40 -7.40 11.96 0.02
N LYS A 41 -7.78 12.57 1.16
CA LYS A 41 -6.86 13.21 2.14
C LYS A 41 -5.62 12.43 2.65
N ASN A 42 -5.44 11.13 2.39
CA ASN A 42 -4.30 10.34 2.90
C ASN A 42 -3.68 9.33 1.91
N THR A 43 -4.20 9.23 0.69
CA THR A 43 -3.74 8.25 -0.32
C THR A 43 -3.80 8.83 -1.74
N GLN A 44 -3.74 10.17 -1.88
CA GLN A 44 -3.88 10.87 -3.16
C GLN A 44 -2.86 10.38 -4.20
N ASP A 45 -1.63 10.13 -3.76
CA ASP A 45 -0.54 9.62 -4.58
C ASP A 45 -0.91 8.28 -5.23
N TYR A 46 -1.46 7.35 -4.47
CA TYR A 46 -1.83 6.04 -4.98
C TYR A 46 -2.95 6.13 -6.02
N TYR A 47 -4.00 6.91 -5.74
CA TYR A 47 -5.08 7.15 -6.71
C TYR A 47 -4.58 7.83 -7.99
N LEU A 48 -3.67 8.80 -7.86
CA LEU A 48 -3.06 9.47 -9.01
C LEU A 48 -2.33 8.46 -9.90
N TRP A 49 -1.51 7.58 -9.34
CA TRP A 49 -0.76 6.60 -10.13
C TRP A 49 -1.67 5.58 -10.82
N ILE A 50 -2.73 5.14 -10.15
CA ILE A 50 -3.72 4.24 -10.76
C ILE A 50 -4.37 4.92 -11.97
N LYS A 51 -4.86 6.16 -11.79
CA LYS A 51 -5.51 6.94 -12.85
C LYS A 51 -4.57 7.21 -14.02
N MET A 52 -3.35 7.65 -13.75
CA MET A 52 -2.37 7.94 -14.80
C MET A 52 -2.05 6.68 -15.60
N VAL A 53 -1.80 5.56 -14.93
CA VAL A 53 -1.47 4.30 -15.60
C VAL A 53 -2.66 3.72 -16.36
N SER A 54 -3.89 3.82 -15.84
CA SER A 54 -5.08 3.37 -16.56
C SER A 54 -5.33 4.16 -17.85
N GLN A 55 -4.83 5.40 -17.93
CA GLN A 55 -4.84 6.24 -19.12
C GLN A 55 -3.57 6.10 -19.99
N GLY A 56 -2.71 5.13 -19.69
CA GLY A 56 -1.52 4.81 -20.50
C GLY A 56 -0.25 5.58 -20.14
N ALA A 57 -0.18 6.22 -18.96
CA ALA A 57 1.08 6.78 -18.48
C ALA A 57 2.09 5.68 -18.12
N LYS A 58 3.36 5.93 -18.42
CA LYS A 58 4.47 5.03 -18.07
C LYS A 58 5.12 5.46 -16.76
N LEU A 59 5.40 4.48 -15.91
CA LEU A 59 6.11 4.66 -14.65
C LEU A 59 7.47 3.95 -14.72
N ALA A 60 8.46 4.50 -14.03
CA ALA A 60 9.77 3.88 -13.84
C ALA A 60 10.31 4.23 -12.45
N ASN A 61 11.04 3.30 -11.84
CA ASN A 61 11.86 3.58 -10.67
C ASN A 61 13.34 3.53 -11.05
N LEU A 62 14.13 4.35 -10.37
CA LEU A 62 15.59 4.27 -10.36
C LEU A 62 16.05 3.13 -9.43
N ARG A 63 17.26 2.61 -9.67
CA ARG A 63 17.85 1.53 -8.84
C ARG A 63 18.34 2.06 -7.50
N GLU A 64 18.77 3.32 -7.51
CA GLU A 64 19.47 3.97 -6.43
C GLU A 64 18.52 4.30 -5.27
N PRO A 65 18.93 4.05 -4.01
CA PRO A 65 18.17 4.48 -2.85
C PRO A 65 18.33 5.98 -2.63
N LEU A 66 17.35 6.77 -3.10
CA LEU A 66 17.39 8.24 -3.03
C LEU A 66 16.71 8.85 -1.79
N LEU A 67 16.15 8.04 -0.89
CA LEU A 67 15.35 8.52 0.23
C LEU A 67 15.85 8.01 1.59
N LYS A 68 16.27 8.93 2.45
CA LYS A 68 16.46 8.68 3.89
C LYS A 68 15.29 9.28 4.67
N PHE A 69 14.26 8.47 4.93
CA PHE A 69 13.03 8.94 5.56
C PHE A 69 13.08 8.91 7.10
N ARG A 70 12.77 10.03 7.75
CA ARG A 70 12.67 10.12 9.22
C ARG A 70 11.36 9.51 9.71
N ARG A 71 11.43 8.58 10.64
CA ARG A 71 10.27 8.03 11.34
C ARG A 71 10.23 8.59 12.76
N VAL A 72 9.18 9.33 13.08
CA VAL A 72 8.90 9.78 14.45
C VAL A 72 8.02 8.76 15.18
N GLY A 73 8.15 8.68 16.51
CA GLY A 73 7.34 7.80 17.36
C GLY A 73 5.83 7.97 17.09
N GLY A 74 5.09 6.86 17.09
CA GLY A 74 3.64 6.86 16.81
C GLY A 74 3.23 6.71 15.34
N PHE A 75 4.17 6.41 14.43
CA PHE A 75 3.85 6.09 13.03
C PHE A 75 2.82 4.95 12.89
N TYR A 76 2.86 3.98 13.81
CA TYR A 76 1.89 2.88 13.85
C TYR A 76 0.51 3.30 14.42
N LYS A 77 0.46 4.22 15.39
CA LYS A 77 -0.80 4.79 15.91
C LYS A 77 -1.56 5.59 14.85
N ARG A 78 -0.85 6.21 13.89
CA ARG A 78 -1.42 6.96 12.76
C ARG A 78 -2.01 6.09 11.64
N ARG A 79 -1.88 4.76 11.71
CA ARG A 79 -2.57 3.84 10.79
C ARG A 79 -3.99 3.59 11.28
N GLY A 80 -4.82 4.63 11.22
CA GLY A 80 -6.24 4.54 11.55
C GLY A 80 -7.04 3.68 10.56
N ILE A 81 -8.25 3.31 10.97
CA ILE A 81 -9.20 2.52 10.15
C ILE A 81 -9.46 3.21 8.82
N GLU A 82 -9.66 4.53 8.84
CA GLU A 82 -9.90 5.35 7.65
C GLU A 82 -8.82 5.18 6.57
N LYS A 83 -7.54 5.19 6.97
CA LYS A 83 -6.42 5.01 6.04
C LYS A 83 -6.42 3.61 5.42
N SER A 84 -6.77 2.60 6.21
CA SER A 84 -6.85 1.21 5.73
C SER A 84 -8.01 1.02 4.77
N VAL A 85 -9.17 1.63 5.04
CA VAL A 85 -10.32 1.65 4.12
C VAL A 85 -9.98 2.39 2.83
N SER A 86 -9.30 3.54 2.90
CA SER A 86 -8.86 4.28 1.71
C SER A 86 -7.89 3.47 0.85
N GLU A 87 -6.95 2.77 1.47
CA GLU A 87 -6.01 1.91 0.73
C GLU A 87 -6.70 0.68 0.13
N LEU A 88 -7.70 0.11 0.82
CA LEU A 88 -8.53 -0.96 0.27
C LEU A 88 -9.28 -0.49 -0.99
N LYS A 89 -9.93 0.67 -0.91
CA LYS A 89 -10.61 1.29 -2.06
C LYS A 89 -9.64 1.53 -3.23
N ALA A 90 -8.43 2.02 -2.95
CA ALA A 90 -7.40 2.21 -3.98
C ALA A 90 -6.97 0.89 -4.64
N ARG A 91 -6.80 -0.19 -3.87
CA ARG A 91 -6.48 -1.52 -4.43
C ARG A 91 -7.60 -2.08 -5.30
N VAL A 92 -8.84 -1.97 -4.85
CA VAL A 92 -10.01 -2.39 -5.64
C VAL A 92 -10.11 -1.57 -6.93
N LEU A 93 -9.89 -0.26 -6.86
CA LEU A 93 -9.83 0.59 -8.04
C LEU A 93 -8.70 0.15 -8.99
N ALA A 94 -7.50 -0.10 -8.48
CA ALA A 94 -6.38 -0.60 -9.27
C ALA A 94 -6.69 -1.94 -9.95
N MET A 95 -7.36 -2.87 -9.25
CA MET A 95 -7.78 -4.14 -9.83
C MET A 95 -8.80 -3.96 -10.96
N LYS A 96 -9.73 -3.03 -10.80
CA LYS A 96 -10.75 -2.68 -11.81
C LYS A 96 -10.12 -2.00 -13.02
N GLU A 97 -9.42 -0.89 -12.82
CA GLU A 97 -8.90 -0.03 -13.89
C GLU A 97 -7.77 -0.69 -14.70
N LEU A 98 -7.02 -1.61 -14.09
CA LEU A 98 -5.88 -2.27 -14.74
C LEU A 98 -6.18 -3.72 -15.17
N ASN A 99 -7.44 -4.18 -15.04
CA ASN A 99 -7.85 -5.56 -15.30
C ASN A 99 -7.00 -6.60 -14.54
N LEU A 100 -6.71 -6.33 -13.27
CA LEU A 100 -5.88 -7.18 -12.40
C LEU A 100 -6.70 -8.00 -11.40
N TRP A 101 -7.94 -8.34 -11.74
CA TRP A 101 -8.79 -9.27 -10.98
C TRP A 101 -8.22 -10.67 -11.05
N THR A 102 -7.35 -11.00 -10.10
CA THR A 102 -6.79 -12.34 -9.93
C THR A 102 -7.12 -12.84 -8.53
N PRO A 103 -7.35 -14.15 -8.34
CA PRO A 103 -7.60 -14.72 -7.02
C PRO A 103 -6.50 -14.35 -6.02
N PHE A 104 -5.26 -14.28 -6.50
CA PHE A 104 -4.11 -13.85 -5.70
C PHE A 104 -4.21 -12.40 -5.22
N ASN A 105 -4.57 -11.44 -6.08
CA ASN A 105 -4.71 -10.04 -5.68
C ASN A 105 -5.89 -9.82 -4.73
N ILE A 106 -6.99 -10.55 -4.93
CA ILE A 106 -8.15 -10.53 -4.04
C ILE A 106 -7.75 -11.07 -2.66
N PHE A 107 -7.14 -12.26 -2.62
CA PHE A 107 -6.66 -12.88 -1.38
C PHE A 107 -5.66 -11.97 -0.64
N TYR A 108 -4.68 -11.43 -1.35
CA TYR A 108 -3.70 -10.51 -0.78
C TYR A 108 -4.35 -9.24 -0.19
N THR A 109 -5.34 -8.70 -0.90
CA THR A 109 -6.06 -7.50 -0.44
C THR A 109 -6.87 -7.78 0.83
N LEU A 110 -7.60 -8.89 0.86
CA LEU A 110 -8.36 -9.32 2.04
C LEU A 110 -7.42 -9.60 3.22
N MET A 111 -6.35 -10.36 3.00
CA MET A 111 -5.37 -10.73 4.03
C MET A 111 -4.75 -9.48 4.68
N VAL A 112 -4.28 -8.52 3.89
CA VAL A 112 -3.70 -7.28 4.42
C VAL A 112 -4.74 -6.39 5.11
N PHE A 113 -5.97 -6.35 4.61
CA PHE A 113 -7.04 -5.60 5.26
C PHE A 113 -7.35 -6.19 6.64
N THR A 114 -7.51 -7.50 6.75
CA THR A 114 -7.73 -8.21 8.02
C THR A 114 -6.59 -7.95 9.01
N LEU A 115 -5.33 -8.07 8.57
CA LEU A 115 -4.18 -7.81 9.44
C LEU A 115 -4.13 -6.37 9.95
N ARG A 116 -4.62 -5.40 9.16
CA ARG A 116 -4.66 -3.98 9.56
C ARG A 116 -5.84 -3.63 10.45
N MET A 117 -6.95 -4.34 10.31
CA MET A 117 -8.12 -4.18 11.19
C MET A 117 -7.94 -4.90 12.52
N MET A 118 -6.92 -5.76 12.65
CA MET A 118 -6.65 -6.47 13.90
C MET A 118 -6.41 -5.48 15.05
N PRO A 119 -7.26 -5.47 16.09
CA PRO A 119 -7.09 -4.57 17.21
C PRO A 119 -5.80 -4.91 17.98
N PRO A 120 -5.14 -3.92 18.60
CA PRO A 120 -3.92 -4.13 19.37
C PRO A 120 -4.08 -5.18 20.48
N GLN A 121 -5.30 -5.35 20.97
CA GLN A 121 -5.67 -6.33 21.98
C GLN A 121 -5.50 -7.77 21.47
N MET A 122 -5.83 -8.06 20.21
CA MET A 122 -5.65 -9.39 19.62
C MET A 122 -4.18 -9.74 19.44
N VAL A 123 -3.34 -8.75 19.06
CA VAL A 123 -1.88 -8.95 19.01
C VAL A 123 -1.33 -9.27 20.40
N LYS A 124 -1.79 -8.56 21.44
CA LYS A 124 -1.43 -8.88 22.82
C LYS A 124 -1.91 -10.27 23.22
N LEU A 125 -3.12 -10.67 22.84
CA LEU A 125 -3.68 -11.98 23.14
C LEU A 125 -2.85 -13.11 22.50
N ALA A 126 -2.47 -12.95 21.23
CA ALA A 126 -1.59 -13.88 20.54
C ALA A 126 -0.23 -14.02 21.26
N TYR A 127 0.35 -12.90 21.71
CA TYR A 127 1.60 -12.89 22.48
C TYR A 127 1.46 -13.58 23.85
N LEU A 128 0.30 -13.44 24.51
CA LEU A 128 0.01 -14.09 25.79
C LEU A 128 -0.16 -15.62 25.62
N ILE A 129 -0.80 -16.07 24.54
CA ILE A 129 -0.97 -17.48 24.22
C ILE A 129 0.38 -18.12 23.88
N ASP A 130 1.20 -17.47 23.06
CA ASP A 130 2.56 -17.92 22.72
C ASP A 130 3.43 -18.07 23.97
N ARG A 131 3.41 -17.08 24.87
CA ARG A 131 4.12 -17.15 26.16
C ARG A 131 3.65 -18.34 27.01
N LYS A 132 2.34 -18.63 27.04
CA LYS A 132 1.78 -19.80 27.74
C LYS A 132 2.18 -21.13 27.09
N LEU A 133 2.27 -21.20 25.77
CA LEU A 133 2.68 -22.43 25.06
C LEU A 133 4.16 -22.75 25.27
N ILE A 134 5.03 -21.73 25.31
CA ILE A 134 6.47 -21.90 25.57
C ILE A 134 6.72 -22.27 27.04
N HIS A 135 6.01 -21.64 27.99
CA HIS A 135 6.16 -21.95 29.42
C HIS A 135 5.37 -23.19 29.86
N GLY A 136 4.40 -23.66 29.07
CA GLY A 136 3.62 -24.87 29.34
C GLY A 136 4.28 -26.16 28.84
N LYS A 137 5.38 -26.08 28.08
CA LYS A 137 6.18 -27.23 27.60
C LYS A 137 7.48 -27.46 28.36
N GLY A 138 7.67 -26.82 29.52
CA GLY A 138 8.71 -27.14 30.49
C GLY A 138 8.08 -27.80 31.72
N HIS A 139 8.55 -28.99 32.07
CA HIS A 139 8.06 -29.90 33.12
C HIS A 139 6.82 -30.73 32.78
N LYS A 140 7.04 -31.84 32.09
CA LYS A 140 6.88 -33.18 32.69
C LYS A 140 7.93 -34.11 32.11
#